data_AF-A0A937WDP9-F1
#
_entry.id   AF-A0A937WDP9-F1
#
_cell.length_a   1.000
_cell.length_b   1.000
_cell.length_c   1.000
_cell.angle_alpha   90.00
_cell.angle_beta   90.00
_cell.angle_gamma   90.00
#
_symmetry.space_group_name_H-M   'P 1'
#
loop_
_entity.id
_entity.type
_entity.pdbx_description
1 polymer ?
#
loop_
_entity_poly.entity_id
_entity_poly.type
_entity_poly.pdbx_seq_one_letter_code
_entity_poly.pdbx_strand_id
1 'polypeptide(L)'
;MNVPIYHSCSLCCVILLILRTLKICGKGKETPKMKGLTFITIVLPMLLCAAGGTKSQKFPEKSARSIGKIGAKSRFITVKNRKFLDTEGREIILHGTNIVDKSREHHYLSWHGPKEFAMMREWGFNCIRLVIIWDGIEPEPGRYDEEYLAGVDKRIQWAKENGIYVILDMHQDLFSAKFGGDGAPDWAILDDGKPHIHHGSTWSMAYFTSPAVQAAFDNFWANKPASDGIGLQDHFARAWQHVAERYMDEPAVVGYDLFNEPFPGSTILETLPLKFQAAADALAQKQGGKAPSVVEIMQKFAQPNGLASYVDDLDLYKAFADGGAVSQEFEQTVLASFYNRVAQAIRQVDRNHILFVETHILCNAGTPSGVVPLLDGNGNHDLLQAFAPHGYDIVTDTDTVANASAERIDFIYGRHAETAARLGMPVLVGEWGAFYGQPNTLYAAQMVVSQIEKHLFSDTYWSYSGSREMDGAPYFPVIARPYPEAVAGILRRYESDLDNKSFSCIWQEAPALTTPSLIYLPVQWFPEGYSVDLEPNPEGWSFEAIIAGSSSGYLVIPPTGQQVERKLYVNAKRFHPK
;
A
#
# COMPACT_ATOMS: atom_id res chain seq x y z
N MET A 1 18.23 -24.40 -8.70
CA MET A 1 19.57 -24.24 -9.31
C MET A 1 20.19 -22.97 -8.74
N ASN A 2 21.49 -23.00 -8.41
CA ASN A 2 22.21 -21.93 -7.72
C ASN A 2 22.33 -20.67 -8.61
N VAL A 3 21.81 -19.54 -8.14
CA VAL A 3 22.11 -18.19 -8.69
C VAL A 3 23.42 -17.72 -8.04
N PRO A 4 24.41 -17.19 -8.79
CA PRO A 4 25.69 -16.79 -8.22
C PRO A 4 25.55 -15.51 -7.39
N ILE A 5 26.15 -15.52 -6.19
CA ILE A 5 26.42 -14.33 -5.39
C ILE A 5 27.53 -13.55 -6.11
N TYR A 6 27.17 -12.44 -6.76
CA TYR A 6 28.15 -11.50 -7.31
C TYR A 6 28.55 -10.48 -6.24
N HIS A 7 29.80 -10.55 -5.81
CA HIS A 7 30.43 -9.52 -4.99
C HIS A 7 30.55 -8.19 -5.75
N SER A 8 30.03 -7.14 -5.13
CA SER A 8 30.44 -5.72 -5.23
C SER A 8 31.10 -5.25 -6.54
N CYS A 9 30.30 -4.64 -7.41
CA CYS A 9 30.79 -3.57 -8.28
C CYS A 9 29.73 -2.46 -8.40
N SER A 10 30.07 -1.33 -7.80
CA SER A 10 29.18 -0.27 -7.32
C SER A 10 28.51 0.58 -8.40
N LEU A 11 27.41 1.23 -7.99
CA LEU A 11 26.67 2.39 -8.54
C LEU A 11 27.48 3.46 -9.33
N CYS A 12 28.81 3.40 -9.24
CA CYS A 12 29.81 4.26 -9.86
C CYS A 12 29.70 4.33 -11.40
N CYS A 13 29.43 3.20 -12.08
CA CYS A 13 29.29 3.19 -13.55
C CYS A 13 27.98 3.84 -14.04
N VAL A 14 26.93 3.81 -13.21
CA VAL A 14 25.58 4.27 -13.55
C VAL A 14 25.49 5.79 -13.57
N ILE A 15 26.04 6.44 -12.55
CA ILE A 15 26.05 7.89 -12.44
C ILE A 15 27.05 8.51 -13.42
N LEU A 16 28.16 7.82 -13.74
CA LEU A 16 29.05 8.22 -14.83
C LEU A 16 28.36 8.15 -16.21
N LEU A 17 27.42 7.22 -16.41
CA LEU A 17 26.60 7.17 -17.63
C LEU A 17 25.53 8.27 -17.64
N ILE A 18 24.78 8.48 -16.55
CA ILE A 18 23.77 9.56 -16.45
C ILE A 18 24.42 10.94 -16.68
N LEU A 19 25.59 11.19 -16.10
CA LEU A 19 26.37 12.42 -16.32
C LEU A 19 26.94 12.53 -17.74
N ARG A 20 27.18 11.40 -18.43
CA ARG A 20 27.58 11.38 -19.85
C ARG A 20 26.39 11.63 -20.78
N THR A 21 25.22 11.06 -20.49
CA THR A 21 23.99 11.25 -21.27
C THR A 21 23.51 12.71 -21.19
N LEU A 22 23.56 13.32 -19.99
CA LEU A 22 23.30 14.76 -19.80
C LEU A 22 24.31 15.66 -20.52
N LYS A 23 25.57 15.22 -20.69
CA LYS A 23 26.59 15.92 -21.48
C LYS A 23 26.42 15.78 -23.00
N ILE A 24 25.78 14.71 -23.49
CA ILE A 24 25.57 14.48 -24.93
C ILE A 24 24.44 15.37 -25.47
N CYS A 25 23.41 15.66 -24.67
CA CYS A 25 22.38 16.66 -25.04
C CYS A 25 22.89 18.12 -25.03
N GLY A 26 24.06 18.38 -24.44
CA GLY A 26 24.63 19.72 -24.27
C GLY A 26 25.53 20.22 -25.41
N LYS A 27 25.64 19.52 -26.55
CA LYS A 27 26.52 19.95 -27.65
C LYS A 27 25.81 20.06 -29.00
N GLY A 28 25.37 21.29 -29.28
CA GLY A 28 25.41 21.88 -30.63
C GLY A 28 24.10 22.45 -31.13
N LYS A 29 23.91 23.78 -31.02
CA LYS A 29 24.19 24.74 -32.11
C LYS A 29 23.72 26.14 -31.72
N GLU A 30 24.65 27.07 -31.91
CA GLU A 30 24.52 28.48 -32.30
C GLU A 30 23.20 29.22 -32.05
N THR A 31 23.31 30.26 -31.22
CA THR A 31 22.34 31.34 -31.05
C THR A 31 22.29 32.24 -32.29
N PRO A 32 21.10 32.58 -32.82
CA PRO A 32 20.93 33.82 -33.54
C PRO A 32 20.42 34.91 -32.59
N LYS A 33 21.14 36.04 -32.61
CA LYS A 33 20.74 37.31 -31.99
C LYS A 33 19.41 37.78 -32.59
N MET A 34 18.48 38.21 -31.75
CA MET A 34 17.48 39.21 -32.13
C MET A 34 17.51 40.39 -31.16
N LYS A 35 17.70 41.57 -31.75
CA LYS A 35 17.68 42.89 -31.13
C LYS A 35 16.23 43.38 -31.05
N GLY A 36 15.88 43.97 -29.91
CA GLY A 36 15.09 45.21 -29.79
C GLY A 36 13.58 45.18 -30.03
N LEU A 37 12.80 45.55 -29.00
CA LEU A 37 11.89 46.72 -28.93
C LEU A 37 11.14 46.65 -27.58
N THR A 38 11.48 47.49 -26.60
CA THR A 38 10.83 48.77 -26.23
C THR A 38 9.59 48.64 -25.33
N PHE A 39 9.82 48.99 -24.06
CA PHE A 39 8.94 49.61 -23.06
C PHE A 39 7.56 50.10 -23.51
N ILE A 40 6.52 49.75 -22.73
CA ILE A 40 5.54 50.73 -22.22
C ILE A 40 5.25 50.44 -20.73
N THR A 41 5.44 51.49 -19.94
CA THR A 41 5.24 51.64 -18.49
C THR A 41 3.82 52.13 -18.20
N ILE A 42 3.12 51.61 -17.18
CA ILE A 42 2.11 52.38 -16.43
C ILE A 42 2.23 52.10 -14.90
N VAL A 43 2.91 53.03 -14.25
CA VAL A 43 2.69 53.74 -12.95
C VAL A 43 1.93 53.08 -11.75
N LEU A 44 2.64 53.07 -10.60
CA LEU A 44 2.38 53.03 -9.12
C LEU A 44 1.09 53.74 -8.56
N PRO A 45 0.75 53.74 -7.23
CA PRO A 45 1.43 53.18 -6.03
C PRO A 45 0.55 52.55 -4.89
N MET A 46 1.28 52.04 -3.89
CA MET A 46 0.88 51.58 -2.54
C MET A 46 0.00 52.56 -1.72
N LEU A 47 -0.76 51.98 -0.77
CA LEU A 47 -1.00 52.57 0.55
C LEU A 47 -0.85 51.50 1.65
N LEU A 48 0.04 51.76 2.62
CA LEU A 48 0.07 51.14 3.95
C LEU A 48 -1.00 51.81 4.84
N CYS A 49 -1.67 51.04 5.71
CA CYS A 49 -1.53 51.14 7.18
C CYS A 49 -2.55 50.29 7.96
N ALA A 50 -1.98 49.47 8.86
CA ALA A 50 -2.33 49.28 10.26
C ALA A 50 -3.65 48.60 10.70
N ALA A 51 -3.41 47.53 11.48
CA ALA A 51 -4.02 47.18 12.76
C ALA A 51 -5.37 46.45 12.81
N GLY A 52 -5.33 45.28 13.45
CA GLY A 52 -6.42 44.82 14.32
C GLY A 52 -6.88 43.39 14.09
N GLY A 53 -6.75 42.56 15.12
CA GLY A 53 -7.70 41.46 15.33
C GLY A 53 -7.11 40.06 15.29
N THR A 54 -6.71 39.59 16.47
CA THR A 54 -6.68 38.17 16.84
C THR A 54 -7.99 37.46 16.45
N LYS A 55 -7.90 36.42 15.60
CA LYS A 55 -8.88 35.33 15.60
C LYS A 55 -8.16 34.02 15.37
N SER A 56 -8.03 33.26 16.45
CA SER A 56 -7.84 31.81 16.37
C SER A 56 -8.99 31.24 15.55
N GLN A 57 -8.68 30.63 14.41
CA GLN A 57 -9.63 29.77 13.72
C GLN A 57 -9.80 28.52 14.58
N LYS A 58 -10.85 28.52 15.40
CA LYS A 58 -11.39 27.31 16.01
C LYS A 58 -11.82 26.37 14.89
N PHE A 59 -11.14 25.24 14.78
CA PHE A 59 -11.68 24.07 14.07
C PHE A 59 -13.01 23.68 14.74
N PRO A 60 -14.08 23.39 13.98
CA PRO A 60 -15.33 23.01 14.58
C PRO A 60 -15.21 21.61 15.21
N GLU A 61 -15.17 21.57 16.55
CA GLU A 61 -15.61 20.42 17.34
C GLU A 61 -17.06 20.10 16.95
N LYS A 62 -17.27 19.03 16.19
CA LYS A 62 -18.51 18.22 16.12
C LYS A 62 -18.34 17.06 15.15
N SER A 63 -17.94 15.88 15.65
CA SER A 63 -18.14 14.60 14.95
C SER A 63 -18.84 13.54 15.81
N ALA A 64 -19.59 13.95 16.83
CA ALA A 64 -20.42 13.06 17.65
C ALA A 64 -21.81 12.73 17.05
N ARG A 65 -22.05 12.92 15.75
CA ARG A 65 -23.34 12.59 15.10
C ARG A 65 -23.17 11.99 13.71
N SER A 66 -23.00 10.67 13.63
CA SER A 66 -23.65 9.82 12.60
C SER A 66 -23.60 8.31 12.89
N ILE A 67 -23.65 7.89 14.17
CA ILE A 67 -23.77 6.46 14.56
C ILE A 67 -25.03 5.81 13.96
N GLY A 68 -26.07 6.61 13.67
CA GLY A 68 -27.39 6.14 13.19
C GLY A 68 -27.45 5.55 11.77
N LYS A 69 -26.34 5.10 11.19
CA LYS A 69 -26.32 4.45 9.87
C LYS A 69 -25.35 3.25 9.77
N ILE A 70 -24.70 2.83 10.85
CA ILE A 70 -23.93 1.56 10.93
C ILE A 70 -24.91 0.44 11.32
N GLY A 71 -24.71 -0.78 10.80
CA GLY A 71 -25.57 -1.93 11.09
C GLY A 71 -26.61 -2.29 10.03
N ALA A 72 -26.54 -1.72 8.83
CA ALA A 72 -27.26 -2.27 7.70
C ALA A 72 -26.53 -3.52 7.19
N LYS A 73 -27.23 -4.66 7.18
CA LYS A 73 -26.70 -5.89 6.58
C LYS A 73 -26.47 -5.71 5.09
N SER A 74 -25.45 -6.39 4.57
CA SER A 74 -25.05 -6.39 3.17
C SER A 74 -24.65 -7.80 2.75
N ARG A 75 -24.75 -8.12 1.47
CA ARG A 75 -24.18 -9.36 0.93
C ARG A 75 -22.65 -9.29 0.82
N PHE A 76 -22.09 -8.09 0.70
CA PHE A 76 -20.67 -7.83 0.49
C PHE A 76 -20.10 -6.94 1.59
N ILE A 77 -18.78 -7.00 1.80
CA ILE A 77 -18.07 -5.96 2.54
C ILE A 77 -18.27 -4.63 1.82
N THR A 78 -18.58 -3.58 2.58
CA THR A 78 -18.83 -2.23 2.05
C THR A 78 -17.96 -1.21 2.78
N VAL A 79 -17.86 0.00 2.25
CA VAL A 79 -17.22 1.12 2.95
C VAL A 79 -18.24 2.14 3.43
N LYS A 80 -17.97 2.77 4.58
CA LYS A 80 -18.76 3.88 5.09
C LYS A 80 -17.98 4.70 6.09
N ASN A 81 -18.02 6.03 5.99
CA ASN A 81 -17.38 6.93 6.97
C ASN A 81 -15.93 6.55 7.29
N ARG A 82 -15.14 6.21 6.25
CA ARG A 82 -13.74 5.76 6.35
C ARG A 82 -13.54 4.42 7.06
N LYS A 83 -14.51 3.50 6.99
CA LYS A 83 -14.46 2.17 7.61
C LYS A 83 -14.87 1.11 6.63
N PHE A 84 -14.29 -0.07 6.75
CA PHE A 84 -14.86 -1.29 6.18
C PHE A 84 -15.97 -1.78 7.12
N LEU A 85 -17.09 -2.21 6.54
CA LEU A 85 -18.17 -2.85 7.25
C LEU A 85 -18.38 -4.24 6.68
N ASP A 86 -18.50 -5.24 7.54
CA ASP A 86 -18.81 -6.60 7.12
C ASP A 86 -20.28 -6.76 6.69
N THR A 87 -20.64 -7.99 6.30
CA THR A 87 -21.99 -8.35 5.84
C THR A 87 -23.07 -8.20 6.92
N GLU A 88 -22.68 -8.14 8.19
CA GLU A 88 -23.55 -7.91 9.34
C GLU A 88 -23.58 -6.43 9.76
N GLY A 89 -22.83 -5.58 9.08
CA GLY A 89 -22.75 -4.14 9.32
C GLY A 89 -21.85 -3.74 10.49
N ARG A 90 -21.01 -4.65 10.99
CA ARG A 90 -19.97 -4.41 12.01
C ARG A 90 -18.77 -3.74 11.37
N GLU A 91 -18.04 -2.90 12.12
CA GLU A 91 -16.73 -2.42 11.64
C GLU A 91 -15.74 -3.59 11.68
N ILE A 92 -15.09 -3.86 10.55
CA ILE A 92 -14.15 -4.97 10.36
C ILE A 92 -12.75 -4.44 10.08
N ILE A 93 -11.73 -5.07 10.66
CA ILE A 93 -10.32 -4.91 10.27
C ILE A 93 -9.95 -6.08 9.38
N LEU A 94 -9.61 -5.80 8.12
CA LEU A 94 -9.07 -6.80 7.21
C LEU A 94 -7.58 -6.97 7.53
N HIS A 95 -7.19 -8.18 7.91
CA HIS A 95 -5.83 -8.51 8.33
C HIS A 95 -5.41 -9.81 7.67
N GLY A 96 -4.29 -9.76 6.95
CA GLY A 96 -3.92 -10.85 6.06
C GLY A 96 -2.50 -10.82 5.55
N THR A 97 -2.32 -11.51 4.43
CA THR A 97 -1.04 -11.61 3.72
C THR A 97 -1.26 -11.54 2.21
N ASN A 98 -0.21 -11.15 1.49
CA ASN A 98 -0.13 -11.31 0.04
C ASN A 98 0.22 -12.74 -0.31
N ILE A 99 -0.51 -13.35 -1.25
CA ILE A 99 -0.14 -14.62 -1.87
C ILE A 99 0.16 -14.42 -3.35
N VAL A 100 1.31 -14.91 -3.78
CA VAL A 100 1.89 -14.51 -5.06
C VAL A 100 2.70 -15.61 -5.72
N ASP A 101 2.60 -15.70 -7.05
CA ASP A 101 3.59 -16.32 -7.92
C ASP A 101 3.71 -15.49 -9.20
N LYS A 102 4.91 -15.00 -9.48
CA LYS A 102 5.22 -14.08 -10.58
C LYS A 102 5.72 -14.80 -11.84
N SER A 103 5.79 -16.13 -11.81
CA SER A 103 6.44 -16.91 -12.86
C SER A 103 5.47 -17.41 -13.93
N ARG A 104 5.86 -17.24 -15.21
CA ARG A 104 5.17 -17.89 -16.35
C ARG A 104 5.16 -19.41 -16.22
N GLU A 105 6.22 -20.00 -15.65
CA GLU A 105 6.35 -21.46 -15.48
C GLU A 105 5.25 -22.05 -14.61
N HIS A 106 4.75 -21.30 -13.62
CA HIS A 106 3.63 -21.71 -12.78
C HIS A 106 2.30 -21.06 -13.20
N HIS A 107 2.22 -20.51 -14.42
CA HIS A 107 1.07 -19.77 -14.93
C HIS A 107 0.61 -18.66 -13.96
N TYR A 108 1.53 -18.01 -13.23
CA TYR A 108 1.23 -16.97 -12.23
C TYR A 108 0.28 -17.39 -11.11
N LEU A 109 0.08 -18.70 -10.91
CA LEU A 109 -0.83 -19.21 -9.90
C LEU A 109 -0.04 -19.64 -8.68
N SER A 110 -0.31 -19.00 -7.53
CA SER A 110 0.38 -19.34 -6.29
C SER A 110 0.23 -20.82 -5.93
N TRP A 111 1.30 -21.39 -5.37
CA TRP A 111 1.39 -22.82 -5.03
C TRP A 111 0.47 -23.24 -3.86
N HIS A 112 -0.03 -22.27 -3.08
CA HIS A 112 -0.87 -22.50 -1.91
C HIS A 112 -2.13 -23.31 -2.26
N GLY A 113 -2.40 -24.35 -1.47
CA GLY A 113 -3.60 -25.17 -1.58
C GLY A 113 -4.47 -25.12 -0.32
N PRO A 114 -5.47 -26.01 -0.21
CA PRO A 114 -6.41 -26.04 0.92
C PRO A 114 -5.75 -26.02 2.30
N LYS A 115 -4.61 -26.71 2.45
CA LYS A 115 -3.87 -26.78 3.70
C LYS A 115 -3.33 -25.40 4.11
N GLU A 116 -2.71 -24.68 3.19
CA GLU A 116 -2.14 -23.36 3.47
C GLU A 116 -3.24 -22.33 3.75
N PHE A 117 -4.41 -22.43 3.10
CA PHE A 117 -5.57 -21.60 3.44
C PHE A 117 -6.12 -21.87 4.84
N ALA A 118 -6.16 -23.14 5.27
CA ALA A 118 -6.51 -23.49 6.64
C ALA A 118 -5.47 -22.96 7.65
N MET A 119 -4.17 -23.02 7.32
CA MET A 119 -3.10 -22.45 8.15
C MET A 119 -3.22 -20.94 8.26
N MET A 120 -3.45 -20.23 7.14
CA MET A 120 -3.69 -18.79 7.13
C MET A 120 -4.86 -18.41 8.04
N ARG A 121 -5.95 -19.19 8.01
CA ARG A 121 -7.07 -18.99 8.92
C ARG A 121 -6.67 -19.22 10.37
N GLU A 122 -5.97 -20.31 10.67
CA GLU A 122 -5.47 -20.60 12.03
C GLU A 122 -4.53 -19.52 12.58
N TRP A 123 -3.78 -18.82 11.72
CA TRP A 123 -2.94 -17.69 12.10
C TRP A 123 -3.72 -16.41 12.39
N GLY A 124 -5.02 -16.39 12.08
CA GLY A 124 -5.92 -15.28 12.34
C GLY A 124 -6.16 -14.39 11.13
N PHE A 125 -5.67 -14.78 9.94
CA PHE A 125 -5.99 -14.02 8.73
C PHE A 125 -7.46 -14.16 8.39
N ASN A 126 -8.08 -13.03 8.09
CA ASN A 126 -9.44 -12.96 7.56
C ASN A 126 -9.46 -12.48 6.10
N CYS A 127 -8.32 -12.07 5.54
CA CYS A 127 -8.22 -11.73 4.13
C CYS A 127 -6.88 -12.16 3.52
N ILE A 128 -6.84 -12.18 2.19
CA ILE A 128 -5.62 -12.24 1.39
C ILE A 128 -5.67 -11.18 0.29
N ARG A 129 -4.50 -10.65 -0.08
CA ARG A 129 -4.30 -9.95 -1.35
C ARG A 129 -3.75 -10.97 -2.34
N LEU A 130 -4.62 -11.41 -3.25
CA LEU A 130 -4.33 -12.42 -4.26
C LEU A 130 -3.80 -11.72 -5.51
N VAL A 131 -2.50 -11.90 -5.77
CA VAL A 131 -1.86 -11.39 -6.98
C VAL A 131 -2.46 -12.08 -8.20
N ILE A 132 -2.98 -11.26 -9.12
CA ILE A 132 -3.29 -11.63 -10.49
C ILE A 132 -2.45 -10.79 -11.45
N ILE A 133 -2.13 -11.32 -12.63
CA ILE A 133 -1.17 -10.71 -13.55
C ILE A 133 -1.85 -10.48 -14.90
N TRP A 134 -1.72 -9.27 -15.48
CA TRP A 134 -2.33 -8.94 -16.77
C TRP A 134 -1.89 -9.91 -17.88
N ASP A 135 -0.61 -10.30 -17.91
CA ASP A 135 -0.08 -11.33 -18.82
C ASP A 135 -0.77 -12.69 -18.65
N GLY A 136 -1.10 -13.08 -17.41
CA GLY A 136 -1.87 -14.29 -17.14
C GLY A 136 -3.33 -14.18 -17.58
N ILE A 137 -3.91 -12.98 -17.55
CA ILE A 137 -5.33 -12.76 -17.91
C ILE A 137 -5.52 -12.62 -19.42
N GLU A 138 -4.65 -11.87 -20.10
CA GLU A 138 -4.76 -11.50 -21.50
C GLU A 138 -3.42 -11.75 -22.23
N PRO A 139 -3.00 -13.02 -22.41
CA PRO A 139 -1.70 -13.36 -23.01
C PRO A 139 -1.58 -12.96 -24.48
N GLU A 140 -2.71 -12.74 -25.18
CA GLU A 140 -2.79 -12.18 -26.53
C GLU A 140 -3.81 -11.04 -26.56
N PRO A 141 -3.65 -9.99 -27.41
CA PRO A 141 -4.57 -8.85 -27.43
C PRO A 141 -6.03 -9.29 -27.61
N GLY A 142 -6.88 -8.96 -26.64
CA GLY A 142 -8.31 -9.27 -26.64
C GLY A 142 -8.67 -10.74 -26.42
N ARG A 143 -7.71 -11.61 -26.06
CA ARG A 143 -7.96 -13.04 -25.81
C ARG A 143 -7.65 -13.38 -24.36
N TYR A 144 -8.69 -13.68 -23.60
CA TYR A 144 -8.57 -14.00 -22.18
C TYR A 144 -8.27 -15.48 -21.92
N ASP A 145 -7.39 -15.75 -20.96
CA ASP A 145 -7.04 -17.10 -20.54
C ASP A 145 -8.00 -17.61 -19.46
N GLU A 146 -9.00 -18.38 -19.89
CA GLU A 146 -9.97 -18.99 -18.98
C GLU A 146 -9.37 -20.11 -18.10
N GLU A 147 -8.25 -20.73 -18.49
CA GLU A 147 -7.57 -21.73 -17.67
C GLU A 147 -6.89 -21.05 -16.48
N TYR A 148 -6.22 -19.92 -16.72
CA TYR A 148 -5.68 -19.07 -15.67
C TYR A 148 -6.77 -18.61 -14.69
N LEU A 149 -7.88 -18.08 -15.20
CA LEU A 149 -9.00 -17.62 -14.36
C LEU A 149 -9.67 -18.76 -13.58
N ALA A 150 -9.78 -19.96 -14.16
CA ALA A 150 -10.22 -21.14 -13.41
C ALA A 150 -9.23 -21.55 -12.30
N GLY A 151 -7.95 -21.23 -12.48
CA GLY A 151 -6.93 -21.33 -11.43
C GLY A 151 -7.16 -20.34 -10.29
N VAL A 152 -7.51 -19.10 -10.60
CA VAL A 152 -7.88 -18.05 -9.63
C VAL A 152 -9.14 -18.45 -8.85
N ASP A 153 -10.16 -18.99 -9.52
CA ASP A 153 -11.40 -19.46 -8.88
C ASP A 153 -11.14 -20.48 -7.78
N LYS A 154 -10.19 -21.40 -7.99
CA LYS A 154 -9.82 -22.41 -6.98
C LYS A 154 -9.27 -21.75 -5.72
N ARG A 155 -8.45 -20.71 -5.84
CA ARG A 155 -7.89 -19.98 -4.68
C ARG A 155 -8.98 -19.21 -3.95
N ILE A 156 -9.89 -18.56 -4.68
CA ILE A 156 -11.05 -17.88 -4.09
C ILE A 156 -11.93 -18.88 -3.35
N GLN A 157 -12.16 -20.07 -3.92
CA GLN A 157 -12.95 -21.11 -3.28
C GLN A 157 -12.28 -21.61 -1.98
N TRP A 158 -10.97 -21.85 -1.97
CA TRP A 158 -10.26 -22.23 -0.75
C TRP A 158 -10.25 -21.13 0.32
N ALA A 159 -10.16 -19.87 -0.10
CA ALA A 159 -10.31 -18.73 0.81
C ALA A 159 -11.70 -18.74 1.46
N LYS A 160 -12.75 -18.87 0.65
CA LYS A 160 -14.15 -18.92 1.08
C LYS A 160 -14.45 -20.07 2.04
N GLU A 161 -13.94 -21.26 1.76
CA GLU A 161 -14.06 -22.44 2.63
C GLU A 161 -13.45 -22.23 4.03
N ASN A 162 -12.51 -21.28 4.14
CA ASN A 162 -11.83 -20.93 5.38
C ASN A 162 -12.28 -19.58 5.97
N GLY A 163 -13.33 -18.96 5.43
CA GLY A 163 -13.79 -17.65 5.89
C GLY A 163 -12.79 -16.51 5.66
N ILE A 164 -11.95 -16.65 4.63
CA ILE A 164 -10.95 -15.66 4.22
C ILE A 164 -11.49 -14.88 3.01
N TYR A 165 -11.49 -13.56 3.13
CA TYR A 165 -11.81 -12.62 2.07
C TYR A 165 -10.66 -12.46 1.06
N VAL A 166 -10.98 -12.06 -0.17
CA VAL A 166 -10.00 -11.91 -1.26
C VAL A 166 -10.04 -10.49 -1.80
N ILE A 167 -8.88 -9.84 -1.83
CA ILE A 167 -8.64 -8.65 -2.64
C ILE A 167 -7.88 -9.13 -3.88
N LEU A 168 -8.43 -8.89 -5.08
CA LEU A 168 -7.75 -9.21 -6.33
C LEU A 168 -6.86 -8.04 -6.72
N ASP A 169 -5.56 -8.29 -6.83
CA ASP A 169 -4.55 -7.27 -7.13
C ASP A 169 -3.98 -7.47 -8.53
N MET A 170 -4.17 -6.49 -9.41
CA MET A 170 -3.54 -6.49 -10.73
C MET A 170 -2.09 -6.02 -10.62
N HIS A 171 -1.26 -7.01 -10.34
CA HIS A 171 0.11 -6.81 -9.92
C HIS A 171 1.04 -6.56 -11.11
N GLN A 172 2.09 -5.77 -10.85
CA GLN A 172 3.21 -5.57 -11.76
C GLN A 172 4.44 -5.13 -10.98
N ASP A 173 5.61 -5.55 -11.46
CA ASP A 173 6.90 -4.98 -11.12
C ASP A 173 7.68 -4.71 -12.41
N LEU A 174 8.33 -3.55 -12.49
CA LEU A 174 9.08 -3.12 -13.67
C LEU A 174 8.29 -3.25 -14.97
N PHE A 175 6.97 -3.11 -14.91
CA PHE A 175 6.01 -3.27 -16.00
C PHE A 175 5.83 -4.70 -16.54
N SER A 176 6.89 -5.51 -16.67
CA SER A 176 6.79 -6.81 -17.34
C SER A 176 7.99 -7.75 -17.06
N ALA A 177 7.74 -9.06 -17.24
CA ALA A 177 8.75 -10.12 -17.22
C ALA A 177 9.92 -9.89 -18.17
N LYS A 178 9.73 -9.17 -19.29
CA LYS A 178 10.81 -8.79 -20.22
C LYS A 178 11.93 -8.01 -19.53
N PHE A 179 11.61 -7.25 -18.48
CA PHE A 179 12.55 -6.41 -17.74
C PHE A 179 13.01 -7.04 -16.41
N GLY A 180 12.74 -8.34 -16.22
CA GLY A 180 13.06 -9.05 -14.98
C GLY A 180 12.05 -8.81 -13.85
N GLY A 181 10.88 -8.23 -14.15
CA GLY A 181 9.76 -8.11 -13.21
C GLY A 181 8.55 -8.95 -13.64
N ASP A 182 7.35 -8.38 -13.62
CA ASP A 182 6.08 -9.04 -13.96
C ASP A 182 4.97 -8.00 -14.29
N GLY A 183 3.79 -8.45 -14.69
CA GLY A 183 2.65 -7.57 -14.98
C GLY A 183 2.16 -7.68 -16.41
N ALA A 184 2.58 -6.76 -17.28
CA ALA A 184 2.07 -6.64 -18.65
C ALA A 184 2.56 -7.76 -19.59
N PRO A 185 1.69 -8.26 -20.48
CA PRO A 185 2.05 -9.24 -21.51
C PRO A 185 3.01 -8.67 -22.53
N ASP A 186 3.75 -9.56 -23.21
CA ASP A 186 4.79 -9.17 -24.18
C ASP A 186 4.26 -8.25 -25.30
N TRP A 187 3.01 -8.48 -25.74
CA TRP A 187 2.38 -7.69 -26.80
C TRP A 187 2.04 -6.25 -26.36
N ALA A 188 1.94 -6.00 -25.05
CA ALA A 188 1.65 -4.69 -24.46
C ALA A 188 2.92 -3.87 -24.18
N ILE A 189 4.11 -4.41 -24.44
CA ILE A 189 5.38 -3.74 -24.16
C ILE A 189 5.81 -2.87 -25.34
N LEU A 190 5.56 -1.57 -25.22
CA LEU A 190 6.05 -0.57 -26.16
C LEU A 190 7.23 0.17 -25.52
N ASP A 191 8.46 -0.29 -25.72
CA ASP A 191 9.67 0.28 -25.08
C ASP A 191 10.54 1.14 -26.01
N ASP A 192 10.04 1.43 -27.21
CA ASP A 192 10.69 2.18 -28.28
C ASP A 192 12.09 1.63 -28.67
N GLY A 193 12.38 0.35 -28.39
CA GLY A 193 13.69 -0.26 -28.64
C GLY A 193 14.82 0.31 -27.77
N LYS A 194 14.49 1.00 -26.68
CA LYS A 194 15.46 1.57 -25.74
C LYS A 194 16.16 0.46 -24.94
N PRO A 195 17.39 0.70 -24.43
CA PRO A 195 18.10 -0.31 -23.65
C PRO A 195 17.45 -0.52 -22.28
N HIS A 196 17.30 -1.78 -21.89
CA HIS A 196 17.06 -2.13 -20.49
C HIS A 196 18.38 -2.11 -19.74
N ILE A 197 18.43 -1.34 -18.65
CA ILE A 197 19.64 -1.13 -17.86
C ILE A 197 19.32 -1.41 -16.40
N HIS A 198 19.83 -2.54 -15.91
CA HIS A 198 19.80 -2.93 -14.51
C HIS A 198 21.22 -2.90 -13.94
N HIS A 199 21.39 -2.21 -12.81
CA HIS A 199 22.67 -2.06 -12.14
C HIS A 199 22.52 -2.31 -10.64
N GLY A 200 23.36 -3.17 -10.08
CA GLY A 200 23.38 -3.47 -8.63
C GLY A 200 22.59 -4.72 -8.26
N SER A 201 22.44 -4.96 -6.96
CA SER A 201 21.77 -6.14 -6.40
C SER A 201 20.26 -5.98 -6.23
N THR A 202 19.74 -4.75 -6.22
CA THR A 202 18.31 -4.46 -6.01
C THR A 202 17.59 -4.29 -7.35
N TRP A 203 16.51 -5.05 -7.56
CA TRP A 203 15.73 -5.06 -8.81
C TRP A 203 15.07 -3.70 -9.10
N SER A 204 14.51 -3.04 -8.08
CA SER A 204 13.75 -1.79 -8.18
C SER A 204 14.57 -0.60 -8.67
N MET A 205 15.91 -0.69 -8.65
CA MET A 205 16.78 0.32 -9.25
C MET A 205 16.52 0.53 -10.75
N ALA A 206 16.03 -0.51 -11.46
CA ALA A 206 15.71 -0.43 -12.88
C ALA A 206 14.63 0.63 -13.19
N TYR A 207 13.73 0.96 -12.28
CA TYR A 207 12.79 2.07 -12.46
C TYR A 207 13.51 3.40 -12.77
N PHE A 208 14.65 3.63 -12.12
CA PHE A 208 15.43 4.86 -12.29
C PHE A 208 16.48 4.76 -13.40
N THR A 209 17.01 3.56 -13.64
CA THR A 209 18.17 3.37 -14.53
C THR A 209 17.82 2.87 -15.92
N SER A 210 16.66 2.27 -16.15
CA SER A 210 16.30 1.61 -17.41
C SER A 210 15.39 2.49 -18.30
N PRO A 211 15.91 3.08 -19.39
CA PRO A 211 15.09 3.80 -20.37
C PRO A 211 14.00 2.96 -21.02
N ALA A 212 14.19 1.63 -21.15
CA ALA A 212 13.17 0.72 -21.70
C ALA A 212 11.91 0.66 -20.82
N VAL A 213 12.07 0.34 -19.53
CA VAL A 213 11.00 0.38 -18.52
C VAL A 213 10.29 1.73 -18.52
N GLN A 214 11.04 2.84 -18.49
CA GLN A 214 10.46 4.18 -18.52
C GLN A 214 9.61 4.43 -19.77
N ALA A 215 10.08 4.02 -20.95
CA ALA A 215 9.32 4.15 -22.19
C ALA A 215 8.08 3.25 -22.24
N ALA A 216 8.14 2.05 -21.66
CA ALA A 216 6.99 1.16 -21.57
C ALA A 216 5.85 1.81 -20.77
N PHE A 217 6.17 2.39 -19.61
CA PHE A 217 5.20 3.17 -18.83
C PHE A 217 4.74 4.43 -19.56
N ASP A 218 5.63 5.22 -20.17
CA ASP A 218 5.24 6.42 -20.94
C ASP A 218 4.21 6.08 -22.03
N ASN A 219 4.43 4.97 -22.74
CA ASN A 219 3.57 4.53 -23.82
C ASN A 219 2.24 3.93 -23.31
N PHE A 220 2.26 3.25 -22.17
CA PHE A 220 1.04 2.83 -21.45
C PHE A 220 0.22 4.04 -21.00
N TRP A 221 0.85 5.03 -20.37
CA TRP A 221 0.19 6.26 -19.92
C TRP A 221 -0.38 7.10 -21.06
N ALA A 222 0.29 7.11 -22.21
CA ALA A 222 -0.20 7.74 -23.44
C ALA A 222 -1.33 6.95 -24.13
N ASN A 223 -1.72 5.79 -23.59
CA ASN A 223 -2.69 4.87 -24.19
C ASN A 223 -2.35 4.58 -25.67
N LYS A 224 -1.05 4.38 -25.98
CA LYS A 224 -0.65 4.07 -27.35
C LYS A 224 -1.36 2.80 -27.84
N PRO A 225 -1.71 2.71 -29.13
CA PRO A 225 -2.35 1.52 -29.65
C PRO A 225 -1.37 0.33 -29.66
N ALA A 226 -1.86 -0.83 -29.26
CA ALA A 226 -1.25 -2.12 -29.52
C ALA A 226 -1.32 -2.46 -31.02
N SER A 227 -0.82 -3.65 -31.39
CA SER A 227 -0.76 -4.08 -32.80
C SER A 227 -2.11 -4.20 -33.51
N ASP A 228 -3.20 -4.32 -32.75
CA ASP A 228 -4.58 -4.40 -33.25
C ASP A 228 -5.28 -3.02 -33.33
N GLY A 229 -4.58 -1.94 -32.96
CA GLY A 229 -5.08 -0.57 -33.01
C GLY A 229 -5.84 -0.10 -31.77
N ILE A 230 -6.02 -0.96 -30.75
CA ILE A 230 -6.68 -0.60 -29.49
C ILE A 230 -5.64 -0.08 -28.49
N GLY A 231 -5.97 0.96 -27.73
CA GLY A 231 -5.06 1.53 -26.73
C GLY A 231 -4.70 0.56 -25.60
N LEU A 232 -3.46 0.61 -25.10
CA LEU A 232 -3.01 -0.26 -24.01
C LEU A 232 -3.86 -0.16 -22.73
N GLN A 233 -4.28 1.05 -22.32
CA GLN A 233 -5.18 1.21 -21.18
C GLN A 233 -6.59 0.73 -21.49
N ASP A 234 -7.02 0.76 -22.75
CA ASP A 234 -8.32 0.22 -23.17
C ASP A 234 -8.34 -1.30 -23.04
N HIS A 235 -7.26 -1.98 -23.43
CA HIS A 235 -7.11 -3.41 -23.15
C HIS A 235 -7.09 -3.71 -21.66
N PHE A 236 -6.26 -3.00 -20.90
CA PHE A 236 -6.16 -3.17 -19.46
C PHE A 236 -7.51 -2.99 -18.76
N ALA A 237 -8.28 -1.97 -19.13
CA ALA A 237 -9.62 -1.74 -18.61
C ALA A 237 -10.62 -2.84 -19.00
N ARG A 238 -10.51 -3.40 -20.21
CA ARG A 238 -11.33 -4.55 -20.64
C ARG A 238 -10.95 -5.85 -19.94
N ALA A 239 -9.66 -6.09 -19.69
CA ALA A 239 -9.20 -7.21 -18.88
C ALA A 239 -9.80 -7.13 -17.46
N TRP A 240 -9.77 -5.94 -16.85
CA TRP A 240 -10.46 -5.70 -15.58
C TRP A 240 -11.97 -5.89 -15.65
N GLN A 241 -12.62 -5.42 -16.72
CA GLN A 241 -14.05 -5.64 -16.93
C GLN A 241 -14.38 -7.14 -17.01
N HIS A 242 -13.57 -7.93 -17.71
CA HIS A 242 -13.72 -9.39 -17.82
C HIS A 242 -13.58 -10.08 -16.45
N VAL A 243 -12.57 -9.70 -15.67
CA VAL A 243 -12.37 -10.17 -14.29
C VAL A 243 -13.56 -9.79 -13.40
N ALA A 244 -14.03 -8.55 -13.49
CA ALA A 244 -15.16 -8.07 -12.69
C ALA A 244 -16.47 -8.77 -13.04
N GLU A 245 -16.74 -9.01 -14.34
CA GLU A 245 -17.92 -9.76 -14.78
C GLU A 245 -17.93 -11.18 -14.21
N ARG A 246 -16.76 -11.82 -14.13
CA ARG A 246 -16.62 -13.15 -13.52
C ARG A 246 -16.94 -13.17 -12.03
N TYR A 247 -16.56 -12.12 -11.28
CA TYR A 247 -16.59 -12.10 -9.81
C TYR A 247 -17.68 -11.20 -9.21
N MET A 248 -18.49 -10.50 -10.00
CA MET A 248 -19.51 -9.53 -9.53
C MET A 248 -20.52 -10.06 -8.50
N ASP A 249 -20.69 -11.38 -8.43
CA ASP A 249 -21.59 -12.09 -7.51
C ASP A 249 -20.88 -12.87 -6.39
N GLU A 250 -19.55 -12.80 -6.28
CA GLU A 250 -18.78 -13.57 -5.29
C GLU A 250 -18.46 -12.74 -4.03
N PRO A 251 -19.22 -12.88 -2.92
CA PRO A 251 -19.04 -12.09 -1.71
C PRO A 251 -17.75 -12.38 -0.94
N ALA A 252 -17.03 -13.47 -1.24
CA ALA A 252 -15.68 -13.67 -0.71
C ALA A 252 -14.69 -12.66 -1.30
N VAL A 253 -14.94 -12.13 -2.50
CA VAL A 253 -14.15 -11.03 -3.05
C VAL A 253 -14.62 -9.73 -2.38
N VAL A 254 -13.67 -8.97 -1.83
CA VAL A 254 -13.94 -7.66 -1.22
C VAL A 254 -13.86 -6.56 -2.27
N GLY A 255 -12.92 -6.70 -3.18
CA GLY A 255 -12.64 -5.68 -4.18
C GLY A 255 -11.45 -5.95 -5.07
N TYR A 256 -11.18 -4.92 -5.87
CA TYR A 256 -10.22 -4.91 -6.95
C TYR A 256 -9.19 -3.84 -6.67
N ASP A 257 -7.93 -4.25 -6.50
CA ASP A 257 -6.78 -3.38 -6.37
C ASP A 257 -6.18 -3.10 -7.75
N LEU A 258 -6.47 -1.89 -8.24
CA LEU A 258 -6.58 -1.63 -9.68
C LEU A 258 -5.25 -1.72 -10.42
N PHE A 259 -4.14 -1.37 -9.76
CA PHE A 259 -2.82 -1.34 -10.35
C PHE A 259 -1.76 -1.23 -9.24
N ASN A 260 -0.92 -2.25 -9.11
CA ASN A 260 0.16 -2.27 -8.13
C ASN A 260 1.25 -1.22 -8.41
N GLU A 261 1.62 -0.46 -7.39
CA GLU A 261 2.70 0.52 -7.36
C GLU A 261 2.88 1.36 -8.65
N PRO A 262 1.90 2.22 -9.02
CA PRO A 262 1.98 3.06 -10.21
C PRO A 262 3.31 3.83 -10.34
N PHE A 263 4.00 3.61 -11.46
CA PHE A 263 5.26 4.26 -11.77
C PHE A 263 5.09 5.30 -12.90
N PRO A 264 5.63 6.54 -12.78
CA PRO A 264 5.27 7.64 -13.68
C PRO A 264 6.01 7.63 -15.02
N GLY A 265 6.80 6.58 -15.32
CA GLY A 265 7.62 6.54 -16.52
C GLY A 265 8.83 7.47 -16.45
N SER A 266 9.19 8.10 -17.56
CA SER A 266 10.38 8.95 -17.67
C SER A 266 10.33 10.20 -16.78
N THR A 267 9.15 10.64 -16.36
CA THR A 267 8.95 11.75 -15.42
C THR A 267 9.63 11.51 -14.06
N ILE A 268 9.99 10.27 -13.72
CA ILE A 268 10.80 9.98 -12.53
C ILE A 268 12.15 10.73 -12.55
N LEU A 269 12.72 10.93 -13.74
CA LEU A 269 14.02 11.57 -13.94
C LEU A 269 13.99 13.07 -13.63
N GLU A 270 12.81 13.68 -13.67
CA GLU A 270 12.58 15.07 -13.27
C GLU A 270 12.35 15.17 -11.76
N THR A 271 11.73 14.15 -11.17
CA THR A 271 11.37 14.11 -9.75
C THR A 271 12.61 13.97 -8.85
N LEU A 272 13.52 13.05 -9.18
CA LEU A 272 14.68 12.75 -8.33
C LEU A 272 15.60 13.95 -8.07
N PRO A 273 16.03 14.74 -9.08
CA PRO A 273 16.87 15.92 -8.84
C PRO A 273 16.23 16.93 -7.89
N LEU A 274 14.91 17.12 -7.96
CA LEU A 274 14.18 18.02 -7.08
C LEU A 274 14.17 17.53 -5.64
N LYS A 275 14.02 16.21 -5.43
CA LYS A 275 14.14 15.57 -4.12
C LYS A 275 15.53 15.74 -3.52
N PHE A 276 16.57 15.49 -4.31
CA PHE A 276 17.96 15.70 -3.87
C PHE A 276 18.26 17.17 -3.59
N GLN A 277 17.71 18.10 -4.36
CA GLN A 277 17.85 19.54 -4.10
C GLN A 277 17.17 19.93 -2.78
N ALA A 278 15.97 19.43 -2.50
CA ALA A 278 15.29 19.71 -1.23
C ALA A 278 16.09 19.20 -0.02
N ALA A 279 16.66 18.00 -0.12
CA ALA A 279 17.59 17.49 0.89
C ALA A 279 18.87 18.33 1.02
N ALA A 280 19.40 18.84 -0.10
CA ALA A 280 20.55 19.76 -0.13
C ALA A 280 20.29 21.03 0.67
N ASP A 281 19.14 21.64 0.43
CA ASP A 281 18.75 22.90 1.03
C ASP A 281 18.48 22.73 2.53
N ALA A 282 17.84 21.62 2.92
CA ALA A 282 17.68 21.26 4.34
C ALA A 282 19.03 21.07 5.05
N LEU A 283 19.98 20.39 4.40
CA LEU A 283 21.34 20.19 4.95
C LEU A 283 22.07 21.53 5.11
N ALA A 284 21.95 22.42 4.13
CA ALA A 284 22.55 23.75 4.15
C ALA A 284 22.02 24.59 5.32
N GLN A 285 20.70 24.56 5.51
CA GLN A 285 20.03 25.25 6.61
C GLN A 285 20.48 24.70 7.97
N LYS A 286 20.62 23.38 8.10
CA LYS A 286 21.07 22.72 9.33
C LYS A 286 22.53 23.02 9.67
N GLN A 287 23.41 23.10 8.68
CA GLN A 287 24.86 23.32 8.87
C GLN A 287 25.29 24.80 8.83
N GLY A 288 24.37 25.73 8.53
CA GLY A 288 24.68 27.17 8.43
C GLY A 288 25.63 27.52 7.27
N GLY A 289 25.61 26.72 6.20
CA GLY A 289 26.54 26.81 5.07
C GLY A 289 25.88 26.86 3.70
N LYS A 290 26.67 26.85 2.63
CA LYS A 290 26.16 26.77 1.26
C LYS A 290 25.72 25.33 0.96
N ALA A 291 24.54 25.17 0.35
CA ALA A 291 24.04 23.86 -0.06
C ALA A 291 25.06 23.17 -0.99
N PRO A 292 25.40 21.89 -0.74
CA PRO A 292 26.13 21.11 -1.73
C PRO A 292 25.28 21.04 -3.01
N SER A 293 25.94 21.09 -4.16
CA SER A 293 25.25 20.95 -5.44
C SER A 293 24.56 19.58 -5.52
N VAL A 294 23.48 19.49 -6.30
CA VAL A 294 22.79 18.22 -6.58
C VAL A 294 23.77 17.15 -7.05
N VAL A 295 24.76 17.53 -7.87
CA VAL A 295 25.80 16.60 -8.35
C VAL A 295 26.66 16.06 -7.20
N GLU A 296 27.05 16.90 -6.25
CA GLU A 296 27.83 16.47 -5.07
C GLU A 296 27.00 15.56 -4.16
N ILE A 297 25.70 15.83 -4.00
CA ILE A 297 24.79 14.96 -3.24
C ILE A 297 24.61 13.64 -3.96
N MET A 298 24.29 13.64 -5.25
CA MET A 298 24.16 12.41 -6.03
C MET A 298 25.45 11.59 -6.00
N GLN A 299 26.62 12.23 -6.05
CA GLN A 299 27.91 11.56 -5.89
C GLN A 299 28.15 11.00 -4.49
N LYS A 300 27.66 11.68 -3.44
CA LYS A 300 27.69 11.15 -2.06
C LYS A 300 26.75 9.96 -1.92
N PHE A 301 25.51 10.07 -2.39
CA PHE A 301 24.55 8.96 -2.47
C PHE A 301 25.11 7.77 -3.28
N ALA A 302 25.96 8.04 -4.27
CA ALA A 302 26.64 7.01 -5.07
C ALA A 302 27.73 6.23 -4.33
N GLN A 303 28.24 6.77 -3.21
CA GLN A 303 29.27 6.08 -2.44
C GLN A 303 28.66 4.90 -1.67
N PRO A 304 29.46 3.86 -1.36
CA PRO A 304 29.05 2.85 -0.39
C PRO A 304 28.62 3.53 0.92
N ASN A 305 27.40 3.22 1.40
CA ASN A 305 26.77 3.82 2.58
C ASN A 305 26.42 5.32 2.46
N GLY A 306 26.50 5.91 1.27
CA GLY A 306 26.12 7.30 1.02
C GLY A 306 24.68 7.61 1.41
N LEU A 307 23.77 6.73 1.01
CA LEU A 307 22.34 6.78 1.36
C LEU A 307 22.13 6.80 2.88
N ALA A 308 22.84 5.93 3.63
CA ALA A 308 22.73 5.81 5.09
C ALA A 308 22.92 7.16 5.80
N SER A 309 23.95 7.92 5.42
CA SER A 309 24.23 9.23 6.03
C SER A 309 23.13 10.30 5.83
N TYR A 310 22.24 10.11 4.86
CA TYR A 310 21.11 11.01 4.60
C TYR A 310 19.79 10.48 5.19
N VAL A 311 19.58 9.16 5.17
CA VAL A 311 18.33 8.56 5.67
C VAL A 311 18.29 8.45 7.19
N ASP A 312 19.44 8.51 7.85
CA ASP A 312 19.54 8.53 9.32
C ASP A 312 19.17 9.90 9.92
N ASP A 313 19.19 10.97 9.12
CA ASP A 313 18.73 12.29 9.55
C ASP A 313 17.28 12.52 9.11
N LEU A 314 16.35 12.47 10.06
CA LEU A 314 14.92 12.56 9.80
C LEU A 314 14.51 13.87 9.10
N ASP A 315 15.19 15.00 9.37
CA ASP A 315 14.87 16.28 8.74
C ASP A 315 15.22 16.24 7.24
N LEU A 316 16.37 15.65 6.90
CA LEU A 316 16.81 15.49 5.52
C LEU A 316 15.93 14.49 4.78
N TYR A 317 15.56 13.40 5.45
CA TYR A 317 14.64 12.39 4.93
C TYR A 317 13.27 13.01 4.59
N LYS A 318 12.69 13.79 5.51
CA LYS A 318 11.43 14.51 5.28
C LYS A 318 11.55 15.51 4.12
N ALA A 319 12.63 16.28 4.07
CA ALA A 319 12.86 17.21 2.96
C ALA A 319 12.99 16.49 1.61
N PHE A 320 13.68 15.34 1.57
CA PHE A 320 13.76 14.50 0.38
C PHE A 320 12.38 13.95 -0.03
N ALA A 321 11.60 13.45 0.93
CA ALA A 321 10.25 12.94 0.69
C ALA A 321 9.33 14.04 0.14
N ASP A 322 9.42 15.26 0.67
CA ASP A 322 8.57 16.40 0.29
C ASP A 322 9.01 17.08 -1.01
N GLY A 323 10.23 16.82 -1.47
CA GLY A 323 10.73 17.35 -2.73
C GLY A 323 9.98 16.78 -3.93
N GLY A 324 9.80 17.62 -4.96
CA GLY A 324 9.28 17.18 -6.27
C GLY A 324 7.76 17.03 -6.35
N ALA A 325 7.04 18.15 -6.50
CA ALA A 325 5.58 18.18 -6.70
C ALA A 325 5.09 17.41 -7.95
N VAL A 326 6.01 17.06 -8.85
CA VAL A 326 5.76 16.30 -10.08
C VAL A 326 5.09 14.95 -9.81
N SER A 327 5.40 14.29 -8.69
CA SER A 327 4.72 13.04 -8.31
C SER A 327 3.22 13.23 -8.08
N GLN A 328 2.82 14.35 -7.45
CA GLN A 328 1.41 14.65 -7.22
C GLN A 328 0.70 15.05 -8.52
N GLU A 329 1.38 15.77 -9.41
CA GLU A 329 0.84 16.14 -10.72
C GLU A 329 0.52 14.89 -11.56
N PHE A 330 1.44 13.92 -11.60
CA PHE A 330 1.18 12.62 -12.24
C PHE A 330 -0.05 11.93 -11.66
N GLU A 331 -0.17 11.87 -10.33
CA GLU A 331 -1.31 11.22 -9.67
C GLU A 331 -2.65 11.94 -9.96
N GLN A 332 -2.65 13.27 -9.99
CA GLN A 332 -3.86 14.09 -10.19
C GLN A 332 -4.34 14.13 -11.65
N THR A 333 -3.47 13.79 -12.60
CA THR A 333 -3.74 13.91 -14.03
C THR A 333 -3.74 12.54 -14.70
N VAL A 334 -2.56 12.01 -14.99
CA VAL A 334 -2.34 10.78 -15.74
C VAL A 334 -2.94 9.58 -15.01
N LEU A 335 -2.58 9.39 -13.74
CA LEU A 335 -3.07 8.24 -12.96
C LEU A 335 -4.57 8.33 -12.68
N ALA A 336 -5.07 9.52 -12.31
CA ALA A 336 -6.49 9.76 -12.13
C ALA A 336 -7.30 9.43 -13.40
N SER A 337 -6.82 9.83 -14.58
CA SER A 337 -7.46 9.50 -15.85
C SER A 337 -7.47 8.00 -16.11
N PHE A 338 -6.37 7.31 -15.85
CA PHE A 338 -6.27 5.87 -15.98
C PHE A 338 -7.22 5.13 -15.04
N TYR A 339 -7.19 5.44 -13.75
CA TYR A 339 -8.07 4.78 -12.78
C TYR A 339 -9.55 5.01 -13.09
N ASN A 340 -9.95 6.22 -13.52
CA ASN A 340 -11.33 6.46 -13.93
C ASN A 340 -11.72 5.63 -15.16
N ARG A 341 -10.81 5.39 -16.11
CA ARG A 341 -11.06 4.49 -17.26
C ARG A 341 -11.33 3.07 -16.79
N VAL A 342 -10.48 2.53 -15.92
CA VAL A 342 -10.61 1.17 -15.37
C VAL A 342 -11.88 1.05 -14.52
N ALA A 343 -12.11 1.99 -13.61
CA ALA A 343 -13.30 2.03 -12.77
C ALA A 343 -14.58 2.06 -13.60
N GLN A 344 -14.64 2.88 -14.65
CA GLN A 344 -15.81 2.92 -15.54
C GLN A 344 -16.05 1.58 -16.24
N ALA A 345 -15.00 0.89 -16.69
CA ALA A 345 -15.11 -0.43 -17.32
C ALA A 345 -15.64 -1.48 -16.33
N ILE A 346 -15.08 -1.55 -15.12
CA ILE A 346 -15.57 -2.43 -14.05
C ILE A 346 -17.03 -2.11 -13.71
N ARG A 347 -17.38 -0.83 -13.55
CA ARG A 347 -18.73 -0.39 -13.19
C ARG A 347 -19.78 -0.61 -14.29
N GLN A 348 -19.40 -1.03 -15.50
CA GLN A 348 -20.36 -1.50 -16.49
C GLN A 348 -20.98 -2.85 -16.10
N VAL A 349 -20.24 -3.69 -15.37
CA VAL A 349 -20.66 -5.05 -15.01
C VAL A 349 -20.86 -5.24 -13.51
N ASP A 350 -20.09 -4.54 -12.66
CA ASP A 350 -20.11 -4.74 -11.23
C ASP A 350 -20.33 -3.43 -10.43
N ARG A 351 -21.26 -3.47 -9.47
CA ARG A 351 -21.61 -2.35 -8.57
C ARG A 351 -21.45 -2.69 -7.08
N ASN A 352 -20.97 -3.88 -6.76
CA ASN A 352 -20.96 -4.41 -5.40
C ASN A 352 -19.59 -4.30 -4.73
N HIS A 353 -18.51 -4.44 -5.50
CA HIS A 353 -17.16 -4.52 -4.95
C HIS A 353 -16.46 -3.18 -4.80
N ILE A 354 -15.54 -3.12 -3.83
CA ILE A 354 -14.72 -1.94 -3.53
C ILE A 354 -13.62 -1.82 -4.59
N LEU A 355 -13.36 -0.60 -5.07
CA LEU A 355 -12.18 -0.29 -5.88
C LEU A 355 -11.09 0.27 -4.98
N PHE A 356 -9.97 -0.45 -4.89
CA PHE A 356 -8.79 -0.02 -4.16
C PHE A 356 -7.89 0.80 -5.07
N VAL A 357 -7.47 1.97 -4.59
CA VAL A 357 -6.60 2.89 -5.33
C VAL A 357 -5.26 3.05 -4.63
N GLU A 358 -4.20 2.71 -5.36
CA GLU A 358 -2.82 2.89 -4.91
C GLU A 358 -2.25 4.25 -5.33
N THR A 359 -1.09 4.57 -4.74
CA THR A 359 -0.34 5.80 -5.00
C THR A 359 0.88 5.55 -5.87
N HIS A 360 1.44 6.64 -6.37
CA HIS A 360 2.76 6.62 -6.96
C HIS A 360 3.80 5.94 -6.04
N ILE A 361 4.68 5.09 -6.60
CA ILE A 361 5.63 4.23 -5.86
C ILE A 361 6.48 4.95 -4.79
N LEU A 362 6.90 6.22 -4.99
CA LEU A 362 7.70 6.93 -3.97
C LEU A 362 6.89 7.31 -2.72
N CYS A 363 5.56 7.20 -2.75
CA CYS A 363 4.70 7.39 -1.58
C CYS A 363 4.90 6.29 -0.54
N ASN A 364 5.40 5.11 -0.95
CA ASN A 364 5.73 4.00 -0.07
C ASN A 364 6.73 4.41 1.02
N ALA A 365 7.62 5.35 0.67
CA ALA A 365 8.62 5.95 1.55
C ALA A 365 8.24 7.39 1.97
N GLY A 366 6.95 7.72 2.01
CA GLY A 366 6.44 8.96 2.60
C GLY A 366 6.45 10.20 1.70
N THR A 367 6.66 10.05 0.38
CA THR A 367 6.38 11.17 -0.56
C THR A 367 4.90 11.55 -0.46
N PRO A 368 4.54 12.84 -0.41
CA PRO A 368 3.14 13.26 -0.37
C PRO A 368 2.35 12.79 -1.60
N SER A 369 1.21 12.15 -1.40
CA SER A 369 0.34 11.73 -2.50
C SER A 369 -0.66 12.82 -2.91
N GLY A 370 -0.79 13.02 -4.21
CA GLY A 370 -1.80 13.80 -4.90
C GLY A 370 -3.02 13.00 -5.37
N VAL A 371 -3.08 11.68 -5.13
CA VAL A 371 -4.18 10.81 -5.62
C VAL A 371 -5.56 11.39 -5.28
N VAL A 372 -6.53 11.21 -6.16
CA VAL A 372 -7.88 11.77 -6.07
C VAL A 372 -8.94 10.65 -6.08
N PRO A 373 -10.13 10.89 -5.50
CA PRO A 373 -11.22 9.92 -5.56
C PRO A 373 -11.66 9.58 -6.98
N LEU A 374 -12.03 8.32 -7.20
CA LEU A 374 -12.65 7.85 -8.43
C LEU A 374 -14.02 8.49 -8.63
N LEU A 375 -14.41 8.66 -9.89
CA LEU A 375 -15.69 9.20 -10.30
C LEU A 375 -16.62 8.10 -10.83
N ASP A 376 -17.91 8.22 -10.50
CA ASP A 376 -18.98 7.42 -11.07
C ASP A 376 -19.35 7.90 -12.49
N GLY A 377 -20.29 7.19 -13.13
CA GLY A 377 -20.74 7.52 -14.49
C GLY A 377 -21.46 8.88 -14.62
N ASN A 378 -21.77 9.55 -13.51
CA ASN A 378 -22.36 10.89 -13.48
C ASN A 378 -21.33 11.97 -13.09
N GLY A 379 -20.06 11.59 -12.87
CA GLY A 379 -19.00 12.49 -12.43
C GLY A 379 -19.01 12.81 -10.93
N ASN A 380 -19.80 12.11 -10.11
CA ASN A 380 -19.73 12.20 -8.65
C ASN A 380 -18.67 11.23 -8.12
N HIS A 381 -18.28 11.32 -6.85
CA HIS A 381 -17.36 10.33 -6.28
C HIS A 381 -18.01 8.92 -6.23
N ASP A 382 -17.28 7.89 -6.68
CA ASP A 382 -17.67 6.50 -6.42
C ASP A 382 -17.73 6.27 -4.91
N LEU A 383 -18.78 5.62 -4.42
CA LEU A 383 -18.99 5.46 -2.97
C LEU A 383 -18.33 4.19 -2.41
N LEU A 384 -17.90 3.27 -3.27
CA LEU A 384 -17.28 2.00 -2.92
C LEU A 384 -15.82 2.00 -3.36
N GLN A 385 -15.02 2.81 -2.68
CA GLN A 385 -13.58 2.91 -2.91
C GLN A 385 -12.81 2.97 -1.58
N ALA A 386 -11.57 2.47 -1.62
CA ALA A 386 -10.66 2.43 -0.48
C ALA A 386 -9.25 2.84 -0.90
N PHE A 387 -8.52 3.41 0.04
CA PHE A 387 -7.13 3.81 -0.17
C PHE A 387 -6.21 2.62 0.12
N ALA A 388 -5.37 2.24 -0.84
CA ALA A 388 -4.45 1.10 -0.73
C ALA A 388 -2.97 1.51 -0.86
N PRO A 389 -2.37 2.19 0.13
CA PRO A 389 -0.95 2.50 0.10
C PRO A 389 -0.11 1.27 0.46
N HIS A 390 1.16 1.27 0.06
CA HIS A 390 2.19 0.43 0.66
C HIS A 390 3.01 1.24 1.67
N GLY A 391 3.57 0.58 2.67
CA GLY A 391 4.35 1.22 3.72
C GLY A 391 5.71 0.56 3.91
N TYR A 392 6.74 1.12 3.27
CA TYR A 392 8.10 0.59 3.29
C TYR A 392 9.13 1.63 3.70
N ASP A 393 9.97 1.27 4.68
CA ASP A 393 11.17 2.06 4.97
C ASP A 393 12.14 1.96 3.79
N ILE A 394 12.93 3.00 3.56
CA ILE A 394 13.89 3.07 2.45
C ILE A 394 14.96 1.95 2.49
N VAL A 395 15.12 1.28 3.64
CA VAL A 395 16.02 0.12 3.80
C VAL A 395 15.39 -1.22 3.38
N THR A 396 14.10 -1.25 3.02
CA THR A 396 13.45 -2.44 2.46
C THR A 396 14.18 -2.92 1.20
N ASP A 397 14.20 -4.24 0.97
CA ASP A 397 14.94 -4.92 -0.11
C ASP A 397 16.46 -4.73 -0.07
N THR A 398 17.01 -4.26 1.05
CA THR A 398 18.46 -4.16 1.27
C THR A 398 18.93 -5.15 2.34
N ASP A 399 20.23 -5.41 2.39
CA ASP A 399 20.87 -6.18 3.47
C ASP A 399 20.76 -5.50 4.85
N THR A 400 20.25 -4.26 4.90
CA THR A 400 20.07 -3.45 6.12
C THR A 400 18.63 -3.30 6.56
N VAL A 401 17.70 -4.14 6.07
CA VAL A 401 16.27 -4.06 6.39
C VAL A 401 15.96 -4.04 7.90
N ALA A 402 16.80 -4.68 8.72
CA ALA A 402 16.69 -4.66 10.18
C ALA A 402 16.93 -3.27 10.81
N ASN A 403 17.51 -2.32 10.07
CA ASN A 403 17.80 -0.96 10.50
C ASN A 403 16.68 0.04 10.15
N ALA A 404 15.46 -0.45 9.89
CA ALA A 404 14.31 0.42 9.68
C ALA A 404 14.11 1.35 10.90
N SER A 405 13.79 2.62 10.65
CA SER A 405 13.69 3.62 11.73
C SER A 405 12.23 3.80 12.16
N ALA A 406 11.98 3.73 13.46
CA ALA A 406 10.66 4.02 14.03
C ALA A 406 10.14 5.41 13.63
N GLU A 407 11.04 6.40 13.53
CA GLU A 407 10.68 7.78 13.18
C GLU A 407 10.32 7.94 11.69
N ARG A 408 11.02 7.19 10.80
CA ARG A 408 10.67 7.14 9.37
C ARG A 408 9.36 6.40 9.16
N ILE A 409 9.17 5.28 9.84
CA ILE A 409 7.92 4.51 9.82
C ILE A 409 6.74 5.37 10.31
N ASP A 410 6.88 6.09 11.44
CA ASP A 410 5.86 7.02 11.93
C ASP A 410 5.52 8.11 10.90
N PHE A 411 6.54 8.67 10.25
CA PHE A 411 6.34 9.65 9.19
C PHE A 411 5.59 9.07 7.97
N ILE A 412 6.00 7.90 7.47
CA ILE A 412 5.37 7.23 6.31
C ILE A 412 3.89 6.96 6.58
N TYR A 413 3.57 6.33 7.71
CA TYR A 413 2.19 5.99 8.04
C TYR A 413 1.35 7.22 8.40
N GLY A 414 1.97 8.26 8.96
CA GLY A 414 1.37 9.58 9.10
C GLY A 414 0.91 10.17 7.76
N ARG A 415 1.73 10.06 6.70
CA ARG A 415 1.37 10.50 5.34
C ARG A 415 0.19 9.72 4.76
N HIS A 416 0.13 8.41 5.00
CA HIS A 416 -1.02 7.62 4.60
C HIS A 416 -2.29 8.05 5.34
N ALA A 417 -2.20 8.34 6.64
CA ALA A 417 -3.33 8.85 7.42
C ALA A 417 -3.82 10.22 6.96
N GLU A 418 -2.90 11.14 6.63
CA GLU A 418 -3.21 12.45 6.03
C GLU A 418 -3.95 12.27 4.70
N THR A 419 -3.44 11.40 3.83
CA THR A 419 -4.03 11.12 2.52
C THR A 419 -5.42 10.50 2.65
N ALA A 420 -5.57 9.48 3.49
CA ALA A 420 -6.87 8.85 3.75
C ALA A 420 -7.90 9.83 4.32
N ALA A 421 -7.47 10.76 5.18
CA ALA A 421 -8.33 11.81 5.71
C ALA A 421 -8.79 12.79 4.63
N ARG A 422 -7.87 13.20 3.75
CA ARG A 422 -8.18 14.05 2.59
C ARG A 422 -9.17 13.38 1.64
N LEU A 423 -9.00 12.08 1.40
CA LEU A 423 -9.84 11.28 0.49
C LEU A 423 -11.20 10.91 1.09
N GLY A 424 -11.32 10.84 2.41
CA GLY A 424 -12.53 10.34 3.06
C GLY A 424 -12.72 8.82 2.91
N MET A 425 -11.62 8.08 2.73
CA MET A 425 -11.63 6.62 2.51
C MET A 425 -11.12 5.83 3.74
N PRO A 426 -11.53 4.55 3.89
CA PRO A 426 -10.81 3.60 4.72
C PRO A 426 -9.46 3.23 4.08
N VAL A 427 -8.57 2.62 4.86
CA VAL A 427 -7.24 2.22 4.42
C VAL A 427 -7.05 0.72 4.59
N LEU A 428 -6.60 0.08 3.52
CA LEU A 428 -5.95 -1.24 3.58
C LEU A 428 -4.51 -1.03 3.14
N VAL A 429 -3.54 -1.24 4.02
CA VAL A 429 -2.12 -1.19 3.65
C VAL A 429 -1.85 -2.45 2.82
N GLY A 430 -1.77 -2.30 1.50
CA GLY A 430 -1.68 -3.41 0.55
C GLY A 430 -0.42 -4.23 0.76
N GLU A 431 0.67 -3.55 1.11
CA GLU A 431 1.94 -4.21 1.40
C GLU A 431 2.72 -3.50 2.50
N TRP A 432 3.30 -4.31 3.38
CA TRP A 432 4.30 -3.91 4.36
C TRP A 432 5.18 -5.11 4.73
N GLY A 433 6.34 -4.86 5.32
CA GLY A 433 7.26 -5.93 5.73
C GLY A 433 8.37 -6.17 4.70
N ALA A 434 8.28 -7.25 3.91
CA ALA A 434 9.33 -7.68 2.98
C ALA A 434 10.66 -8.00 3.69
N PHE A 435 10.59 -8.67 4.84
CA PHE A 435 11.77 -9.00 5.66
C PHE A 435 12.52 -10.25 5.20
N TYR A 436 11.88 -11.12 4.40
CA TYR A 436 12.45 -12.36 3.83
C TYR A 436 13.20 -13.27 4.82
N GLY A 437 12.76 -13.30 6.08
CA GLY A 437 13.37 -14.10 7.14
C GLY A 437 14.72 -13.57 7.65
N GLN A 438 15.10 -12.34 7.31
CA GLN A 438 16.31 -11.70 7.83
C GLN A 438 16.26 -11.61 9.37
N PRO A 439 17.37 -11.88 10.07
CA PRO A 439 17.40 -11.78 11.53
C PRO A 439 17.20 -10.33 12.00
N ASN A 440 16.86 -10.15 13.28
CA ASN A 440 16.71 -8.85 13.94
C ASN A 440 15.64 -7.91 13.36
N THR A 441 14.69 -8.44 12.59
CA THR A 441 13.59 -7.68 11.97
C THR A 441 12.32 -7.61 12.84
N LEU A 442 12.30 -8.27 14.00
CA LEU A 442 11.17 -8.26 14.94
C LEU A 442 10.80 -6.83 15.37
N TYR A 443 11.79 -6.02 15.75
CA TYR A 443 11.55 -4.65 16.17
C TYR A 443 10.97 -3.78 15.04
N ALA A 444 11.53 -3.90 13.83
CA ALA A 444 10.99 -3.21 12.65
C ALA A 444 9.53 -3.59 12.39
N ALA A 445 9.19 -4.88 12.49
CA ALA A 445 7.80 -5.34 12.37
C ALA A 445 6.89 -4.75 13.46
N GLN A 446 7.33 -4.72 14.72
CA GLN A 446 6.58 -4.10 15.82
C GLN A 446 6.31 -2.62 15.57
N MET A 447 7.29 -1.87 15.04
CA MET A 447 7.12 -0.45 14.72
C MET A 447 6.09 -0.23 13.62
N VAL A 448 6.11 -1.05 12.56
CA VAL A 448 5.09 -0.98 11.49
C VAL A 448 3.70 -1.28 12.03
N VAL A 449 3.53 -2.40 12.74
CA VAL A 449 2.24 -2.77 13.32
C VAL A 449 1.72 -1.71 14.28
N SER A 450 2.58 -1.12 15.12
CA SER A 450 2.15 -0.04 16.01
C SER A 450 1.49 1.14 15.28
N GLN A 451 1.95 1.45 14.05
CA GLN A 451 1.33 2.49 13.22
C GLN A 451 0.03 2.03 12.58
N ILE A 452 -0.04 0.77 12.12
CA ILE A 452 -1.28 0.16 11.61
C ILE A 452 -2.39 0.23 12.68
N GLU A 453 -2.06 -0.17 13.92
CA GLU A 453 -3.01 -0.16 15.04
C GLU A 453 -3.38 1.26 15.48
N LYS A 454 -2.39 2.17 15.58
CA LYS A 454 -2.61 3.59 15.90
C LYS A 454 -3.59 4.26 14.94
N HIS A 455 -3.55 3.89 13.66
CA HIS A 455 -4.39 4.47 12.62
C HIS A 455 -5.64 3.64 12.28
N LEU A 456 -5.83 2.48 12.92
CA LEU A 456 -6.92 1.53 12.65
C LEU A 456 -6.96 1.09 11.19
N PHE A 457 -5.79 0.91 10.58
CA PHE A 457 -5.69 0.44 9.20
C PHE A 457 -5.89 -1.06 9.12
N SER A 458 -6.53 -1.49 8.03
CA SER A 458 -6.43 -2.88 7.57
C SER A 458 -5.08 -3.12 6.91
N ASP A 459 -4.61 -4.36 6.81
CA ASP A 459 -3.28 -4.66 6.31
C ASP A 459 -3.13 -6.04 5.67
N THR A 460 -2.23 -6.14 4.69
CA THR A 460 -1.72 -7.39 4.14
C THR A 460 -0.19 -7.42 4.16
N TYR A 461 0.39 -8.35 4.91
CA TYR A 461 1.85 -8.53 4.97
C TYR A 461 2.42 -8.98 3.61
N TRP A 462 3.59 -8.47 3.23
CA TRP A 462 4.35 -8.93 2.06
C TRP A 462 5.52 -9.82 2.47
N SER A 463 5.51 -11.11 2.15
CA SER A 463 4.40 -11.91 1.61
C SER A 463 4.50 -13.35 2.11
N TYR A 464 3.42 -14.13 1.93
CA TYR A 464 3.50 -15.58 2.00
C TYR A 464 3.88 -16.09 0.61
N SER A 465 5.19 -16.17 0.35
CA SER A 465 5.74 -16.61 -0.94
C SER A 465 6.85 -17.64 -0.74
N GLY A 466 6.90 -18.64 -1.63
CA GLY A 466 7.86 -19.76 -1.57
C GLY A 466 7.58 -20.81 -0.47
N SER A 467 8.37 -21.90 -0.47
CA SER A 467 8.19 -23.06 0.42
C SER A 467 8.73 -22.88 1.85
N ARG A 468 9.00 -21.64 2.29
CA ARG A 468 9.53 -21.34 3.63
C ARG A 468 8.38 -20.99 4.55
N GLU A 469 8.28 -21.73 5.64
CA GLU A 469 7.36 -21.54 6.76
C GLU A 469 7.39 -20.08 7.23
N MET A 470 6.40 -19.28 6.81
CA MET A 470 6.18 -17.90 7.26
C MET A 470 6.11 -17.83 8.80
N ASP A 471 5.60 -18.90 9.39
CA ASP A 471 5.54 -19.22 10.82
C ASP A 471 6.90 -19.50 11.49
N GLY A 472 7.95 -19.72 10.72
CA GLY A 472 9.33 -19.82 11.21
C GLY A 472 10.08 -18.49 11.32
N ALA A 473 9.48 -17.38 10.83
CA ALA A 473 10.16 -16.09 10.81
C ALA A 473 10.22 -15.45 12.21
N PRO A 474 11.30 -14.71 12.56
CA PRO A 474 11.45 -14.12 13.89
C PRO A 474 10.37 -13.07 14.24
N TYR A 475 9.76 -12.47 13.22
CA TYR A 475 8.69 -11.48 13.34
C TYR A 475 7.29 -12.09 13.21
N PHE A 476 7.16 -13.41 13.03
CA PHE A 476 5.85 -14.05 12.86
C PHE A 476 4.84 -13.75 13.98
N PRO A 477 5.23 -13.66 15.29
CA PRO A 477 4.29 -13.28 16.34
C PRO A 477 3.68 -11.88 16.17
N VAL A 478 4.32 -10.99 15.41
CA VAL A 478 3.79 -9.65 15.06
C VAL A 478 2.78 -9.73 13.91
N ILE A 479 2.96 -10.70 13.01
CA ILE A 479 2.01 -10.94 11.94
C ILE A 479 0.79 -11.65 12.53
N ALA A 480 0.97 -12.82 13.15
CA ALA A 480 -0.09 -13.55 13.81
C ALA A 480 -0.29 -13.03 15.25
N ARG A 481 -0.98 -11.89 15.35
CA ARG A 481 -1.20 -11.10 16.58
C ARG A 481 -2.67 -11.05 17.02
N PRO A 482 -2.99 -10.77 18.30
CA PRO A 482 -4.35 -10.48 18.71
C PRO A 482 -4.87 -9.20 18.06
N TYR A 483 -6.11 -9.20 17.56
CA TYR A 483 -6.73 -8.01 16.97
C TYR A 483 -8.27 -8.09 16.98
N PRO A 484 -8.98 -6.95 16.90
CA PRO A 484 -10.43 -6.96 16.75
C PRO A 484 -10.81 -7.24 15.30
N GLU A 485 -11.14 -8.50 14.98
CA GLU A 485 -11.59 -8.87 13.63
C GLU A 485 -12.82 -8.06 13.23
N ALA A 486 -13.85 -8.04 14.08
CA ALA A 486 -15.03 -7.22 13.88
C ALA A 486 -15.62 -6.73 15.20
N VAL A 487 -16.07 -5.49 15.27
CA VAL A 487 -16.76 -4.94 16.45
C VAL A 487 -18.19 -4.53 16.15
N ALA A 488 -19.11 -4.83 17.08
CA ALA A 488 -20.51 -4.45 17.03
C ALA A 488 -20.72 -2.94 17.29
N GLY A 489 -20.02 -2.09 16.55
CA GLY A 489 -20.05 -0.64 16.75
C GLY A 489 -18.95 0.08 15.98
N ILE A 490 -18.37 1.09 16.62
CA ILE A 490 -17.27 1.90 16.08
C ILE A 490 -16.00 1.63 16.88
N LEU A 491 -14.99 1.06 16.23
CA LEU A 491 -13.67 0.86 16.81
C LEU A 491 -13.03 2.23 17.12
N ARG A 492 -12.48 2.36 18.33
CA ARG A 492 -11.82 3.59 18.79
C ARG A 492 -10.31 3.44 18.87
N ARG A 493 -9.86 2.29 19.39
CA ARG A 493 -8.46 1.96 19.57
C ARG A 493 -8.35 0.45 19.78
N TYR A 494 -7.25 -0.12 19.33
CA TYR A 494 -6.73 -1.37 19.87
C TYR A 494 -5.21 -1.31 19.89
N GLU A 495 -4.60 -2.22 20.63
CA GLU A 495 -3.15 -2.32 20.75
C GLU A 495 -2.77 -3.75 21.13
N SER A 496 -1.79 -4.31 20.43
CA SER A 496 -1.15 -5.57 20.80
C SER A 496 0.28 -5.31 21.32
N ASP A 497 0.54 -5.72 22.56
CA ASP A 497 1.84 -5.53 23.22
C ASP A 497 2.52 -6.90 23.36
N LEU A 498 3.41 -7.18 22.42
CA LEU A 498 4.12 -8.45 22.34
C LEU A 498 5.07 -8.67 23.53
N ASP A 499 5.65 -7.59 24.07
CA ASP A 499 6.64 -7.66 25.14
C ASP A 499 5.97 -8.02 26.46
N ASN A 500 4.80 -7.43 26.73
CA ASN A 500 3.98 -7.73 27.91
C ASN A 500 2.99 -8.89 27.70
N LYS A 501 2.87 -9.41 26.47
CA LYS A 501 1.88 -10.42 26.06
C LYS A 501 0.47 -10.00 26.48
N SER A 502 0.09 -8.80 26.08
CA SER A 502 -1.23 -8.23 26.36
C SER A 502 -1.88 -7.64 25.12
N PHE A 503 -3.20 -7.50 25.19
CA PHE A 503 -4.01 -6.89 24.15
C PHE A 503 -5.06 -6.00 24.79
N SER A 504 -5.32 -4.84 24.17
CA SER A 504 -6.42 -3.97 24.59
C SER A 504 -7.25 -3.51 23.41
N CYS A 505 -8.56 -3.33 23.61
CA CYS A 505 -9.48 -2.84 22.59
C CYS A 505 -10.58 -1.98 23.22
N ILE A 506 -10.90 -0.87 22.57
CA ILE A 506 -11.99 0.03 22.93
C ILE A 506 -12.85 0.27 21.70
N TRP A 507 -14.17 0.04 21.84
CA TRP A 507 -15.13 0.38 20.80
C TRP A 507 -16.39 0.99 21.40
N GLN A 508 -17.01 1.90 20.64
CA GLN A 508 -18.33 2.43 20.96
C GLN A 508 -19.38 1.52 20.34
N GLU A 509 -20.10 0.75 21.15
CA GLU A 509 -21.13 -0.18 20.68
C GLU A 509 -22.31 0.56 20.04
N ALA A 510 -22.84 -0.02 18.95
CA ALA A 510 -24.01 0.50 18.26
C ALA A 510 -25.25 -0.33 18.64
N PRO A 511 -26.31 0.29 19.22
CA PRO A 511 -27.51 -0.44 19.69
C PRO A 511 -28.23 -1.28 18.65
N ALA A 512 -28.10 -0.92 17.37
CA ALA A 512 -28.78 -1.59 16.26
C ALA A 512 -28.12 -2.91 15.86
N LEU A 513 -26.87 -3.17 16.28
CA LEU A 513 -26.14 -4.39 15.95
C LEU A 513 -26.44 -5.47 16.98
N THR A 514 -26.89 -6.63 16.49
CA THR A 514 -27.19 -7.82 17.31
C THR A 514 -26.11 -8.90 17.19
N THR A 515 -25.24 -8.80 16.20
CA THR A 515 -24.16 -9.76 15.93
C THR A 515 -22.98 -9.47 16.87
N PRO A 516 -22.38 -10.49 17.53
CA PRO A 516 -21.26 -10.29 18.46
C PRO A 516 -20.05 -9.58 17.87
N SER A 517 -19.29 -8.88 18.72
CA SER A 517 -17.90 -8.53 18.40
C SER A 517 -17.02 -9.78 18.46
N LEU A 518 -16.00 -9.85 17.61
CA LEU A 518 -15.03 -10.94 17.50
C LEU A 518 -13.62 -10.37 17.70
N ILE A 519 -12.92 -10.88 18.70
CA ILE A 519 -11.52 -10.52 19.00
C ILE A 519 -10.67 -11.77 18.85
N TYR A 520 -9.82 -11.79 17.83
CA TYR A 520 -8.95 -12.92 17.58
C TYR A 520 -7.83 -12.98 18.63
N LEU A 521 -7.58 -14.17 19.18
CA LEU A 521 -6.50 -14.48 20.11
C LEU A 521 -5.67 -15.66 19.57
N PRO A 522 -4.41 -15.42 19.17
CA PRO A 522 -3.50 -16.48 18.77
C PRO A 522 -2.92 -17.26 19.96
N VAL A 523 -2.85 -18.59 19.86
CA VAL A 523 -2.30 -19.45 20.94
C VAL A 523 -0.87 -19.10 21.32
N GLN A 524 -0.02 -18.73 20.35
CA GLN A 524 1.40 -18.41 20.58
C GLN A 524 1.62 -17.15 21.44
N TRP A 525 0.60 -16.32 21.63
CA TRP A 525 0.64 -15.20 22.56
C TRP A 525 0.25 -15.60 23.98
N PHE A 526 -0.57 -16.64 24.13
CA PHE A 526 -1.15 -17.06 25.40
C PHE A 526 -1.04 -18.58 25.61
N PRO A 527 0.16 -19.19 25.52
CA PRO A 527 0.31 -20.65 25.58
C PRO A 527 -0.16 -21.25 26.92
N GLU A 528 -0.01 -20.48 28.00
CA GLU A 528 -0.44 -20.85 29.36
C GLU A 528 -1.84 -20.29 29.71
N GLY A 529 -2.55 -19.76 28.71
CA GLY A 529 -3.82 -19.07 28.85
C GLY A 529 -3.71 -17.59 29.25
N TYR A 530 -4.87 -16.96 29.39
CA TYR A 530 -5.02 -15.52 29.58
C TYR A 530 -6.10 -15.18 30.62
N SER A 531 -6.11 -13.93 31.09
CA SER A 531 -7.24 -13.30 31.79
C SER A 531 -7.93 -12.30 30.86
N VAL A 532 -9.24 -12.10 31.05
CA VAL A 532 -10.06 -11.18 30.27
C VAL A 532 -10.75 -10.22 31.23
N ASP A 533 -10.50 -8.92 31.08
CA ASP A 533 -11.21 -7.86 31.77
C ASP A 533 -12.07 -7.10 30.75
N LEU A 534 -13.39 -7.21 30.89
CA LEU A 534 -14.37 -6.65 29.97
C LEU A 534 -15.32 -5.70 30.71
N GLU A 535 -15.40 -4.46 30.24
CA GLU A 535 -16.31 -3.45 30.80
C GLU A 535 -17.22 -2.86 29.72
N PRO A 536 -18.51 -2.65 30.04
CA PRO A 536 -19.29 -3.35 31.06
C PRO A 536 -19.45 -4.86 30.73
N ASN A 537 -20.07 -5.58 31.68
CA ASN A 537 -20.37 -7.02 31.62
C ASN A 537 -19.10 -7.90 31.61
N PRO A 538 -18.39 -8.04 32.75
CA PRO A 538 -17.15 -8.81 32.85
C PRO A 538 -17.26 -10.27 32.38
N GLU A 539 -18.41 -10.89 32.60
CA GLU A 539 -18.71 -12.28 32.18
C GLU A 539 -19.36 -12.36 30.78
N GLY A 540 -19.49 -11.23 30.09
CA GLY A 540 -20.23 -11.09 28.84
C GLY A 540 -19.46 -11.52 27.59
N TRP A 541 -18.75 -12.64 27.66
CA TRP A 541 -17.96 -13.19 26.56
C TRP A 541 -17.88 -14.71 26.62
N SER A 542 -17.52 -15.32 25.50
CA SER A 542 -17.20 -16.75 25.40
C SER A 542 -16.00 -16.94 24.47
N PHE A 543 -15.35 -18.10 24.54
CA PHE A 543 -14.27 -18.45 23.62
C PHE A 543 -14.75 -19.47 22.60
N GLU A 544 -14.48 -19.20 21.33
CA GLU A 544 -14.73 -20.12 20.22
C GLU A 544 -13.43 -20.37 19.47
N ALA A 545 -13.04 -21.63 19.31
CA ALA A 545 -11.85 -21.98 18.54
C ALA A 545 -12.04 -21.57 17.07
N ILE A 546 -10.98 -21.04 16.44
CA ILE A 546 -11.03 -20.56 15.05
C ILE A 546 -11.31 -21.70 14.05
N ILE A 547 -10.76 -22.87 14.37
CA ILE A 547 -11.00 -24.15 13.72
C ILE A 547 -11.19 -25.18 14.83
N ALA A 548 -12.02 -26.19 14.60
CA ALA A 548 -12.30 -27.23 15.58
C ALA A 548 -11.02 -27.87 16.13
N GLY A 549 -10.81 -27.76 17.45
CA GLY A 549 -9.64 -28.29 18.16
C GLY A 549 -8.43 -27.36 18.22
N SER A 550 -8.45 -26.18 17.58
CA SER A 550 -7.39 -25.19 17.74
C SER A 550 -7.48 -24.48 19.10
N SER A 551 -6.31 -24.09 19.62
CA SER A 551 -6.20 -23.22 20.79
C SER A 551 -6.18 -21.73 20.43
N SER A 552 -6.04 -21.41 19.14
CA SER A 552 -6.31 -20.08 18.61
C SER A 552 -7.82 -19.92 18.38
N GLY A 553 -8.35 -18.72 18.56
CA GLY A 553 -9.80 -18.52 18.49
C GLY A 553 -10.23 -17.11 18.74
N TYR A 554 -11.53 -16.94 18.98
CA TYR A 554 -12.16 -15.65 19.20
C TYR A 554 -12.69 -15.54 20.61
N LEU A 555 -12.48 -14.38 21.23
CA LEU A 555 -13.44 -13.89 22.21
C LEU A 555 -14.68 -13.41 21.46
N VAL A 556 -15.78 -14.12 21.66
CA VAL A 556 -17.10 -13.79 21.13
C VAL A 556 -17.84 -12.99 22.18
N ILE A 557 -18.11 -11.71 21.89
CA ILE A 557 -18.64 -10.73 22.85
C ILE A 557 -20.01 -10.25 22.35
N PRO A 558 -21.13 -10.76 22.90
CA PRO A 558 -22.46 -10.30 22.52
C PRO A 558 -22.65 -8.79 22.78
N PRO A 559 -23.38 -8.09 21.91
CA PRO A 559 -23.73 -6.70 22.14
C PRO A 559 -24.66 -6.57 23.35
N THR A 560 -24.51 -5.48 24.09
CA THR A 560 -25.39 -5.09 25.20
C THR A 560 -26.77 -4.61 24.72
N GLY A 561 -26.90 -4.27 23.44
CA GLY A 561 -28.10 -3.62 22.88
C GLY A 561 -28.22 -2.13 23.28
N GLN A 562 -27.18 -1.56 23.89
CA GLN A 562 -27.13 -0.16 24.34
C GLN A 562 -25.96 0.58 23.69
N GLN A 563 -26.05 1.90 23.67
CA GLN A 563 -24.95 2.73 23.20
C GLN A 563 -23.96 2.90 24.34
N VAL A 564 -22.98 2.01 24.43
CA VAL A 564 -21.99 1.99 25.51
C VAL A 564 -20.58 1.84 24.96
N GLU A 565 -19.61 2.45 25.63
CA GLU A 565 -18.20 2.19 25.34
C GLU A 565 -17.81 0.85 25.98
N ARG A 566 -17.34 -0.08 25.16
CA ARG A 566 -16.77 -1.35 25.60
C ARG A 566 -15.27 -1.21 25.72
N LYS A 567 -14.69 -1.70 26.81
CA LYS A 567 -13.26 -1.78 27.04
C LYS A 567 -12.88 -3.22 27.33
N LEU A 568 -11.90 -3.72 26.61
CA LEU A 568 -11.39 -5.08 26.74
C LEU A 568 -9.89 -5.01 27.01
N TYR A 569 -9.45 -5.75 28.01
CA TYR A 569 -8.05 -6.03 28.28
C TYR A 569 -7.85 -7.55 28.38
N VAL A 570 -6.85 -8.05 27.68
CA VAL A 570 -6.44 -9.46 27.72
C VAL A 570 -4.97 -9.50 28.14
N ASN A 571 -4.66 -10.28 29.16
CA ASN A 571 -3.30 -10.40 29.69
C ASN A 571 -2.90 -11.88 29.78
N ALA A 572 -1.68 -12.21 29.38
CA ALA A 572 -1.15 -13.56 29.63
C ALA A 572 -1.12 -13.87 31.13
N LYS A 573 -1.49 -15.10 31.50
CA LYS A 573 -1.39 -15.55 32.89
C LYS A 573 0.08 -15.57 33.31
N ARG A 574 0.44 -14.76 34.30
CA ARG A 574 1.77 -14.82 34.93
C ARG A 574 1.77 -15.95 35.94
N PHE A 575 2.52 -17.01 35.67
CA PHE A 575 2.91 -17.93 36.74
C PHE A 575 3.89 -17.19 37.66
N HIS A 576 3.51 -16.96 38.90
CA HIS A 576 4.50 -16.80 39.96
C HIS A 576 5.06 -18.20 40.23
N PRO A 577 6.37 -18.45 40.02
CA PRO A 577 6.98 -19.68 40.51
C PRO A 577 6.75 -19.71 42.03
N LYS A 578 6.08 -20.76 42.50
CA LYS A 578 5.93 -21.02 43.93
C LYS A 578 7.26 -21.42 44.55
#